data_AF-A0A6A5C5B8-F1
#
_entry.id   AF-A0A6A5C5B8-F1
#
_cell.length_a   1.000
_cell.length_b   1.000
_cell.length_c   1.000
_cell.angle_alpha   90.00
_cell.angle_beta   90.00
_cell.angle_gamma   90.00
#
_symmetry.space_group_name_H-M   'P 1'
#
loop_
_entity.id
_entity.type
_entity.pdbx_description
1 polymer ?
#
loop_
_entity_poly.entity_id
_entity_poly.type
_entity_poly.pdbx_seq_one_letter_code
_entity_poly.pdbx_strand_id
1 'polypeptide(L)'
;MYKRKEGVYANPKDVRVAVVEKNKSSTETPLDDPSSMTNRMKRIHANDLENILPFFLVTVPYVLVSSLQVSSVTSPQYAIWDSVIGNVLMFSFTLSRYLYFVAYWRAWQPWRSLIWFWGVLTTILIGIYTIVCLYVL
;
A
#
# COMPACT_ATOMS: atom_id res chain seq x y z
N MET A 1 0.89 -19.63 2.93
CA MET A 1 0.91 -20.56 1.78
C MET A 1 2.29 -20.66 1.12
N TYR A 2 2.95 -19.55 0.74
CA TYR A 2 4.28 -19.57 0.11
C TYR A 2 5.40 -20.15 0.99
N LYS A 3 5.48 -19.76 2.26
CA LYS A 3 6.40 -20.34 3.27
C LYS A 3 6.38 -21.88 3.29
N ARG A 4 5.19 -22.48 3.26
CA ARG A 4 5.01 -23.95 3.26
C ARG A 4 5.42 -24.60 1.93
N LYS A 5 5.18 -23.93 0.80
CA LYS A 5 5.57 -24.41 -0.53
C LYS A 5 7.09 -24.38 -0.71
N GLU A 6 7.72 -23.29 -0.27
CA GLU A 6 9.18 -23.09 -0.37
C GLU A 6 9.96 -23.73 0.77
N GLY A 7 9.30 -24.16 1.85
CA GLY A 7 9.99 -24.68 3.04
C GLY A 7 10.73 -23.60 3.84
N VAL A 8 10.45 -22.32 3.58
CA VAL A 8 11.09 -21.16 4.23
C VAL A 8 10.27 -20.74 5.44
N TYR A 9 10.79 -20.98 6.65
CA TYR A 9 10.12 -20.66 7.91
C TYR A 9 10.93 -19.67 8.74
N ALA A 10 10.25 -18.73 9.40
CA ALA A 10 10.94 -17.70 10.19
C ALA A 10 11.29 -18.17 11.60
N ASN A 11 10.58 -19.18 12.13
CA ASN A 11 10.69 -19.63 13.51
C ASN A 11 11.08 -21.11 13.54
N PRO A 12 12.06 -21.53 14.37
CA PRO A 12 12.47 -22.93 14.49
C PRO A 12 11.34 -23.89 14.92
N LYS A 13 10.34 -23.42 15.66
CA LYS A 13 9.17 -24.26 16.01
C LYS A 13 8.36 -24.66 14.76
N ASP A 14 8.23 -23.75 13.80
CA ASP A 14 7.48 -23.99 12.56
C ASP A 14 8.22 -24.97 11.65
N VAL A 15 9.56 -24.93 11.67
CA VAL A 15 10.42 -25.91 10.97
C VAL A 15 10.19 -27.30 11.53
N ARG A 16 10.16 -27.46 12.86
CA ARG A 16 9.95 -28.78 13.50
C ARG A 16 8.62 -29.40 13.11
N VAL A 17 7.53 -28.61 13.10
CA VAL A 17 6.21 -29.08 12.64
C VAL A 17 6.25 -29.49 11.17
N ALA A 18 6.92 -28.71 10.32
CA ALA A 18 7.05 -29.02 8.89
C ALA A 18 7.90 -30.26 8.60
N VAL A 19 8.98 -30.49 9.36
CA VAL A 19 9.84 -31.69 9.23
C VAL A 19 9.09 -32.95 9.66
N VAL A 20 8.33 -32.87 10.76
CA VAL A 20 7.47 -33.97 11.23
C VAL A 20 6.38 -34.30 10.21
N GLU A 21 5.79 -33.29 9.54
CA GLU A 21 4.80 -33.51 8.48
C GLU A 21 5.40 -34.13 7.19
N LYS A 22 6.65 -33.82 6.82
CA LYS A 22 7.13 -34.09 5.46
C LYS A 22 7.93 -35.37 5.23
N ASN A 23 8.59 -36.02 6.20
CA ASN A 23 9.43 -37.22 5.99
C ASN A 23 10.32 -37.17 4.71
N LYS A 24 10.75 -35.98 4.28
CA LYS A 24 11.49 -35.79 3.02
C LYS A 24 12.44 -34.61 3.15
N SER A 25 13.70 -34.89 2.82
CA SER A 25 14.78 -33.95 2.51
C SER A 25 14.24 -32.74 1.76
N SER A 26 13.96 -31.67 2.49
CA SER A 26 13.57 -30.39 1.92
C SER A 26 14.85 -29.63 1.68
N THR A 27 15.22 -29.42 0.42
CA THR A 27 16.33 -28.54 0.06
C THR A 27 16.05 -27.18 0.71
N GLU A 28 16.82 -26.84 1.73
CA GLU A 28 16.68 -25.57 2.43
C GLU A 28 17.02 -24.46 1.45
N THR A 29 16.02 -23.79 0.89
CA THR A 29 16.27 -22.49 0.26
C THR A 29 16.73 -21.55 1.37
N PRO A 30 17.90 -20.90 1.22
CA PRO A 30 18.41 -19.97 2.24
C PRO A 30 17.32 -18.98 2.65
N LEU A 31 17.19 -18.74 3.97
CA LEU A 31 16.18 -17.85 4.53
C LEU A 31 16.17 -16.45 3.88
N ASP A 32 17.33 -16.05 3.35
CA ASP A 32 17.58 -14.74 2.76
C ASP A 32 17.65 -14.74 1.22
N ASP A 33 17.21 -15.81 0.55
CA ASP A 33 17.17 -15.80 -0.92
C ASP A 33 16.27 -14.65 -1.43
N PRO A 34 16.82 -13.65 -2.17
CA PRO A 34 16.02 -12.55 -2.70
C PRO A 34 15.03 -13.02 -3.78
N SER A 35 15.26 -14.18 -4.40
CA SER A 35 14.39 -14.78 -5.40
C SER A 35 13.16 -15.48 -4.80
N SER A 36 13.25 -15.91 -3.53
CA SER A 36 12.14 -16.53 -2.80
C SER A 36 10.91 -15.64 -2.81
N MET A 37 9.78 -16.24 -3.15
CA MET A 37 8.49 -15.57 -3.13
C MET A 37 8.12 -15.10 -1.73
N THR A 38 8.49 -15.86 -0.70
CA THR A 38 8.31 -15.47 0.70
C THR A 38 8.96 -14.12 1.00
N ASN A 39 10.20 -13.91 0.56
CA ASN A 39 10.90 -12.64 0.78
C ASN A 39 10.36 -11.52 -0.12
N ARG A 40 9.89 -11.83 -1.34
CA ARG A 40 9.17 -10.87 -2.19
C ARG A 40 7.90 -10.37 -1.51
N MET A 41 7.09 -11.26 -0.93
CA MET A 41 5.87 -10.86 -0.24
C MET A 41 6.16 -10.03 1.01
N LYS A 42 7.23 -10.33 1.77
CA LYS A 42 7.64 -9.46 2.90
C LYS A 42 7.93 -8.04 2.42
N ARG A 43 8.67 -7.88 1.33
CA ARG A 43 9.00 -6.57 0.74
C ARG A 43 7.77 -5.83 0.21
N ILE A 44 6.78 -6.55 -0.34
CA ILE A 44 5.49 -5.95 -0.74
C ILE A 44 4.77 -5.40 0.49
N HIS A 45 4.59 -6.21 1.55
CA HIS A 45 3.91 -5.76 2.76
C HIS A 45 4.64 -4.60 3.45
N ALA A 46 5.98 -4.65 3.50
CA ALA A 46 6.78 -3.55 4.04
C ALA A 46 6.55 -2.25 3.25
N ASN A 47 6.58 -2.33 1.91
CA ASN A 47 6.28 -1.17 1.07
C ASN A 47 4.85 -0.67 1.26
N ASP A 48 3.86 -1.55 1.35
CA ASP A 48 2.47 -1.14 1.59
C ASP A 48 2.33 -0.43 2.94
N LEU A 49 3.00 -0.92 4.00
CA LEU A 49 3.03 -0.27 5.31
C LEU A 49 3.70 1.11 5.27
N GLU A 50 4.83 1.24 4.57
CA GLU A 50 5.55 2.51 4.41
C GLU A 50 4.72 3.57 3.66
N ASN A 51 3.80 3.17 2.77
CA ASN A 51 3.00 4.10 1.96
C ASN A 51 1.60 4.35 2.54
N ILE A 52 0.97 3.35 3.16
CA ILE A 52 -0.38 3.49 3.72
C ILE A 52 -0.40 4.39 4.96
N LEU A 53 0.67 4.38 5.76
CA LEU A 53 0.79 5.22 6.94
C LEU A 53 0.77 6.72 6.59
N PRO A 54 1.65 7.24 5.71
CA PRO A 54 1.56 8.62 5.21
C PRO A 54 0.21 8.93 4.56
N PHE A 55 -0.33 8.01 3.76
CA PHE A 55 -1.63 8.22 3.11
C PHE A 55 -2.76 8.43 4.12
N PHE A 56 -2.83 7.64 5.18
CA PHE A 56 -3.84 7.86 6.24
C PHE A 56 -3.61 9.17 6.99
N LEU A 57 -2.35 9.55 7.24
CA LEU A 57 -2.03 10.80 7.93
C LEU A 57 -2.52 12.04 7.18
N VAL A 58 -2.59 12.02 5.85
CA VAL A 58 -3.13 13.13 5.06
C VAL A 58 -4.63 12.98 4.74
N THR A 59 -5.08 11.75 4.47
CA THR A 59 -6.46 11.51 3.99
C THR A 59 -7.49 11.57 5.10
N VAL A 60 -7.16 11.15 6.33
CA VAL A 60 -8.10 11.24 7.45
C VAL A 60 -8.39 12.70 7.80
N PRO A 61 -7.39 13.60 7.97
CA PRO A 61 -7.65 15.03 8.12
C PRO A 61 -8.43 15.63 6.96
N TYR A 62 -8.11 15.26 5.72
CA TYR A 62 -8.86 15.71 4.54
C TYR A 62 -10.36 15.45 4.67
N VAL A 63 -10.75 14.20 4.97
CA VAL A 63 -12.16 13.81 5.10
C VAL A 63 -12.86 14.54 6.26
N LEU A 64 -12.14 14.77 7.36
CA LEU A 64 -12.69 15.53 8.49
C LEU A 64 -12.93 16.99 8.10
N VAL A 65 -11.96 17.63 7.46
CA VAL A 65 -12.07 19.03 6.99
C VAL A 65 -13.20 19.16 5.96
N SER A 66 -13.24 18.30 4.95
CA SER A 66 -14.27 18.33 3.91
C SER A 66 -15.68 18.12 4.48
N SER A 67 -15.84 17.22 5.47
CA SER A 67 -17.14 16.98 6.10
C SER A 67 -17.62 18.16 6.96
N LEU A 68 -16.70 18.88 7.61
CA LEU A 68 -17.01 20.10 8.35
C LEU A 68 -17.42 21.25 7.42
N GLN A 69 -16.75 21.41 6.27
CA GLN A 69 -17.05 22.47 5.30
C GLN A 69 -18.43 22.35 4.66
N VAL A 70 -18.90 21.13 4.42
CA VAL A 70 -20.27 20.88 3.90
C VAL A 70 -21.34 21.44 4.85
N SER A 71 -21.05 21.53 6.14
CA SER A 71 -21.97 22.08 7.14
C SER A 71 -21.95 23.63 7.19
N SER A 72 -20.86 24.26 6.76
CA SER A 72 -20.65 25.71 6.80
C SER A 72 -20.80 26.34 5.41
N VAL A 73 -22.04 26.63 5.01
CA VAL A 73 -22.49 27.61 3.97
C VAL A 73 -21.48 27.93 2.85
N THR A 74 -20.81 26.93 2.28
CA THR A 74 -19.91 27.13 1.16
C THR A 74 -20.74 26.99 -0.10
N SER A 75 -20.50 27.85 -1.10
CA SER A 75 -21.31 27.86 -2.31
C SER A 75 -21.37 26.45 -2.95
N PRO A 76 -22.56 25.98 -3.40
CA PRO A 76 -22.78 24.58 -3.78
C PRO A 76 -21.80 24.03 -4.82
N GLN A 77 -21.25 24.92 -5.64
CA GLN A 77 -20.31 24.57 -6.69
C GLN A 77 -18.97 24.05 -6.12
N TYR A 78 -18.44 24.64 -5.04
CA TYR A 78 -17.15 24.22 -4.47
C TYR A 78 -17.23 22.87 -3.77
N ALA A 79 -18.35 22.56 -3.11
CA ALA A 79 -18.54 21.27 -2.42
C ALA A 79 -18.51 20.08 -3.39
N ILE A 80 -19.03 20.26 -4.61
CA ILE A 80 -19.01 19.23 -5.65
C ILE A 80 -17.58 19.01 -6.15
N TRP A 81 -16.85 20.09 -6.43
CA TRP A 81 -15.46 20.00 -6.90
C TRP A 81 -14.54 19.36 -5.87
N ASP A 82 -14.71 19.71 -4.59
CA ASP A 82 -13.94 19.13 -3.49
C ASP A 82 -14.12 17.63 -3.40
N SER A 83 -15.37 17.17 -3.39
CA SER A 83 -15.71 15.75 -3.36
C SER A 83 -15.12 15.00 -4.56
N VAL A 84 -15.18 15.58 -5.77
CA VAL A 84 -14.65 14.94 -6.98
C VAL A 84 -13.13 14.82 -6.92
N ILE A 85 -12.43 15.90 -6.58
CA ILE A 85 -10.96 15.92 -6.53
C ILE A 85 -10.43 14.96 -5.47
N GLY A 86 -10.98 15.01 -4.26
CA GLY A 86 -10.58 14.10 -3.18
C GLY A 86 -10.80 12.63 -3.54
N ASN A 87 -11.96 12.29 -4.08
CA ASN A 87 -12.25 10.92 -4.52
C ASN A 87 -11.28 10.47 -5.61
N VAL A 88 -11.05 11.28 -6.65
CA VAL A 88 -10.12 10.93 -7.74
C VAL A 88 -8.71 10.65 -7.20
N LEU A 89 -8.21 11.47 -6.27
CA LEU A 89 -6.89 11.28 -5.67
C LEU A 89 -6.82 10.02 -4.80
N MET A 90 -7.84 9.76 -3.98
CA MET A 90 -7.92 8.56 -3.13
C MET A 90 -8.05 7.27 -3.96
N PHE A 91 -8.87 7.29 -5.02
CA PHE A 91 -8.98 6.19 -5.97
C PHE A 91 -7.67 5.96 -6.72
N SER A 92 -6.97 7.03 -7.14
CA SER A 92 -5.68 6.95 -7.82
C SER A 92 -4.61 6.30 -6.93
N PHE A 93 -4.57 6.63 -5.64
CA PHE A 93 -3.70 5.97 -4.68
C PHE A 93 -4.01 4.48 -4.54
N THR A 94 -5.28 4.14 -4.36
CA THR A 94 -5.73 2.75 -4.21
C THR A 94 -5.41 1.91 -5.45
N LEU A 95 -5.66 2.46 -6.64
CA LEU A 95 -5.35 1.83 -7.91
C LEU A 95 -3.83 1.65 -8.08
N SER A 96 -3.02 2.63 -7.70
CA SER A 96 -1.55 2.51 -7.67
C SER A 96 -1.10 1.34 -6.80
N ARG A 97 -1.64 1.17 -5.59
CA ARG A 97 -1.26 0.05 -4.71
C ARG A 97 -1.62 -1.30 -5.29
N TYR A 98 -2.81 -1.42 -5.87
CA TYR A 98 -3.23 -2.65 -6.55
C TYR A 98 -2.31 -3.00 -7.73
N LEU A 99 -1.99 -2.02 -8.57
CA LEU A 99 -1.08 -2.22 -9.71
C LEU A 99 0.36 -2.50 -9.24
N TYR A 100 0.81 -1.89 -8.16
CA TYR A 100 2.13 -2.10 -7.58
C TYR A 100 2.28 -3.56 -7.11
N PHE A 101 1.28 -4.09 -6.40
CA PHE A 101 1.23 -5.49 -5.99
C PHE A 101 1.41 -6.43 -7.20
N VAL A 102 0.65 -6.20 -8.27
CA VAL A 102 0.70 -7.02 -9.48
C VAL A 102 2.06 -6.91 -10.19
N ALA A 103 2.60 -5.69 -10.31
CA ALA A 103 3.90 -5.46 -10.94
C ALA A 103 5.04 -6.11 -10.13
N TYR A 104 4.97 -6.05 -8.80
CA TYR A 104 5.96 -6.68 -7.93
C TYR A 104 5.89 -8.20 -8.00
N TRP A 105 4.67 -8.75 -8.00
CA TRP A 105 4.42 -10.18 -8.14
C TRP A 105 5.03 -10.76 -9.42
N ARG A 106 4.85 -10.06 -10.54
CA ARG A 106 5.37 -10.46 -11.85
C ARG A 106 6.81 -10.01 -12.12
N ALA A 107 7.47 -9.38 -11.16
CA ALA A 107 8.81 -8.82 -11.30
C ALA A 107 8.96 -7.87 -12.51
N TRP A 108 7.91 -7.10 -12.82
CA TRP A 108 7.89 -6.17 -13.96
C TRP A 108 8.73 -4.92 -13.69
N GLN A 109 9.82 -4.77 -14.44
CA GLN A 109 10.61 -3.54 -14.53
C GLN A 109 10.31 -2.86 -15.88
N PRO A 110 10.20 -1.52 -15.96
CA PRO A 110 10.36 -0.50 -14.90
C PRO A 110 9.05 -0.15 -14.17
N TRP A 111 7.94 -0.82 -14.50
CA TRP A 111 6.59 -0.45 -14.05
C TRP A 111 6.44 -0.37 -12.53
N ARG A 112 7.14 -1.23 -11.79
CA ARG A 112 7.17 -1.18 -10.32
C ARG A 112 7.52 0.22 -9.79
N SER A 113 8.57 0.84 -10.32
CA SER A 113 9.04 2.14 -9.83
C SER A 113 8.12 3.28 -10.25
N LEU A 114 7.58 3.23 -11.48
CA LEU A 114 6.64 4.23 -11.98
C LEU A 114 5.33 4.22 -11.22
N ILE A 115 4.77 3.04 -10.93
CA ILE A 115 3.53 2.91 -10.16
C ILE A 115 3.75 3.35 -8.71
N TRP A 116 4.90 3.00 -8.13
CA TRP A 116 5.26 3.46 -6.79
C TRP A 116 5.33 4.99 -6.72
N PHE A 117 6.04 5.61 -7.66
CA PHE A 117 6.16 7.05 -7.78
C PHE A 117 4.79 7.72 -7.93
N TRP A 118 3.90 7.17 -8.75
CA TRP A 118 2.54 7.68 -8.89
C TRP A 118 1.77 7.68 -7.57
N GLY A 119 1.86 6.61 -6.77
CA GLY A 119 1.19 6.57 -5.46
C GLY A 119 1.77 7.55 -4.44
N VAL A 120 3.08 7.80 -4.49
CA VAL A 120 3.71 8.85 -3.66
C VAL A 120 3.21 10.23 -4.10
N LEU A 121 3.17 10.48 -5.41
CA LEU A 121 2.67 11.74 -5.98
C LEU A 121 1.22 12.01 -5.54
N THR A 122 0.32 11.02 -5.62
CA THR A 122 -1.07 11.20 -5.19
C THR A 122 -1.17 11.51 -3.70
N THR A 123 -0.33 10.90 -2.87
CA THR A 123 -0.29 11.17 -1.42
C THR A 123 0.12 12.61 -1.12
N ILE A 124 1.16 13.10 -1.81
CA ILE A 124 1.62 14.50 -1.70
C ILE A 124 0.51 15.45 -2.15
N LEU A 125 -0.15 15.16 -3.27
CA LEU A 125 -1.23 15.99 -3.80
C LEU A 125 -2.42 16.09 -2.84
N ILE A 126 -2.83 14.99 -2.19
CA ILE A 126 -3.86 15.02 -1.14
C ILE A 126 -3.39 15.88 0.04
N GLY A 127 -2.13 15.75 0.47
CA GLY A 127 -1.58 16.56 1.55
C GLY A 127 -1.65 18.06 1.25
N ILE A 128 -1.23 18.47 0.05
CA ILE A 128 -1.34 19.86 -0.42
C ILE A 128 -2.80 20.30 -0.46
N TYR A 129 -3.67 19.46 -1.02
CA TYR A 129 -5.10 19.76 -1.15
C TYR A 129 -5.77 19.94 0.21
N THR A 130 -5.43 19.10 1.19
CA THR A 130 -5.90 19.21 2.58
C THR A 130 -5.56 20.57 3.19
N ILE A 131 -4.33 21.06 2.96
CA ILE A 131 -3.90 22.38 3.43
C ILE A 131 -4.72 23.48 2.76
N VAL A 132 -4.97 23.38 1.45
CA VAL A 132 -5.82 24.35 0.73
C VAL A 132 -7.24 24.35 1.31
N CYS A 133 -7.84 23.18 1.55
CA CYS A 133 -9.17 23.10 2.15
C CYS A 133 -9.21 23.74 3.54
N LEU A 134 -8.15 23.61 4.35
CA LEU A 134 -8.06 24.28 5.65
C LEU A 134 -8.07 25.81 5.56
N TYR A 135 -7.50 26.41 4.51
CA TYR A 135 -7.50 27.86 4.33
C TYR A 135 -8.83 28.42 3.78
N VAL A 136 -9.66 27.55 3.22
CA VAL A 136 -10.98 27.91 2.68
C VAL A 136 -12.09 27.78 3.75
N LEU A 137 -11.80 27.11 4.87
CA LEU A 137 -12.67 26.93 6.03
C LEU A 137 -12.74 28.22 6.87
#